data_AF-A0A8S3XVL5-F1
#
_entry.id   AF-A0A8S3XVL5-F1
#
_cell.length_a   1.000
_cell.length_b   1.000
_cell.length_c   1.000
_cell.angle_alpha   90.00
_cell.angle_beta   90.00
_cell.angle_gamma   90.00
#
_symmetry.space_group_name_H-M   'P 1'
#
loop_
_entity.id
_entity.type
_entity.pdbx_description
1 polymer ?
#
loop_
_entity_poly.entity_id
_entity_poly.type
_entity_poly.pdbx_seq_one_letter_code
_entity_poly.pdbx_strand_id
1 'polypeptide(L)'
;MADQICKECNDTIIDREFLICSDCDEYYHLKCTNISPKLYYLKSPIKRRRFQCKSCVKKLQDNDCVLNQSSPLTESLETATRNVTTRKKIITNKVASNSFGSLSVDENFEYSSLTSTPTHVDIGGSNLTDKNTKDCISKLNEKLCELQRKLDNADKEIEDLISENYILKKEIAEFKSKPERCVCILSSKIKNVSNTNRSQSINEVESNLFNSAENKETPNNIESKNHNSTINQKEQHKVCVNEYKKINGEKSKQCRTDEPIPLKHTRKLCIISSNNKNNIKGIAQDYFSKDFEFCHYIKTNAGILDLIQGLDKKLINYTLQDYCVVLIGDYDFRMSQDYNRLVESLLVRQTIQCITHTNIVICIPTFRCAKDTNIFNRKRRLFL
;
A
#
# COMPACT_ATOMS: atom_id res chain seq x y z
N MET A 1 -24.24 12.63 32.01
CA MET A 1 -23.64 12.62 30.66
C MET A 1 -23.45 14.07 30.28
N ALA A 2 -22.27 14.48 29.82
CA ALA A 2 -22.09 15.86 29.37
C ALA A 2 -22.93 16.06 28.10
N ASP A 3 -23.69 17.15 28.05
CA ASP A 3 -24.47 17.51 26.86
C ASP A 3 -23.51 17.74 25.69
N GLN A 4 -23.74 17.04 24.59
CA GLN A 4 -22.96 17.22 23.37
C GLN A 4 -23.47 18.46 22.66
N ILE A 5 -22.62 19.48 22.53
CA ILE A 5 -22.96 20.76 21.89
C ILE A 5 -22.31 20.79 20.50
N CYS A 6 -23.07 21.17 19.48
CA CYS A 6 -22.52 21.36 18.15
C CYS A 6 -21.63 22.60 18.11
N LYS A 7 -20.40 22.45 17.59
CA LYS A 7 -19.45 23.55 17.53
C LYS A 7 -19.86 24.71 16.61
N GLU A 8 -20.61 24.42 15.55
CA GLU A 8 -20.96 25.42 14.53
C GLU A 8 -22.15 26.30 14.96
N CYS A 9 -23.23 25.68 15.46
CA CYS A 9 -24.44 26.42 15.84
C CYS A 9 -24.59 26.61 17.36
N ASN A 10 -23.73 26.01 18.19
CA ASN A 10 -23.80 26.00 19.65
C ASN A 10 -25.09 25.43 20.25
N ASP A 11 -25.89 24.72 19.46
CA ASP A 11 -27.08 24.02 19.94
C ASP A 11 -26.75 22.61 20.45
N THR A 12 -27.56 22.12 21.39
CA THR A 12 -27.45 20.75 21.90
C THR A 12 -27.78 19.72 20.81
N ILE A 13 -26.97 18.67 20.71
CA ILE A 13 -27.17 17.55 19.79
C ILE A 13 -28.11 16.56 20.46
N ILE A 14 -29.39 16.67 20.10
CA ILE A 14 -30.46 15.76 20.53
C ILE A 14 -30.62 14.60 19.53
N ASP A 15 -30.34 14.89 18.25
CA ASP A 15 -30.54 13.95 17.15
C ASP A 15 -29.39 12.93 17.02
N ARG A 16 -29.71 11.73 16.52
CA ARG A 16 -28.72 10.68 16.19
C ARG A 16 -27.85 11.00 14.95
N GLU A 17 -28.03 12.19 14.38
CA GLU A 17 -27.43 12.62 13.12
C GLU A 17 -26.38 13.69 13.34
N PHE A 18 -25.24 13.24 13.85
CA PHE A 18 -24.08 14.09 14.07
C PHE A 18 -22.82 13.47 13.49
N LEU A 19 -21.80 14.30 13.34
CA LEU A 19 -20.47 13.95 12.90
C LEU A 19 -19.46 14.43 13.95
N ILE A 20 -18.37 13.69 14.11
CA ILE A 20 -17.24 14.06 14.96
C ILE A 20 -16.07 14.35 14.04
N CYS A 21 -15.43 15.50 14.20
CA CYS A 21 -14.24 15.86 13.45
C CYS A 21 -13.06 14.96 13.87
N SER A 22 -12.35 14.35 12.93
CA SER A 22 -11.21 13.47 13.21
C SER A 22 -10.01 14.18 13.82
N ASP A 23 -9.93 15.51 13.68
CA ASP A 23 -8.73 16.27 14.00
C ASP A 23 -8.88 17.06 15.31
N CYS A 24 -10.09 17.51 15.64
CA CYS A 24 -10.35 18.27 16.87
C CYS A 24 -11.33 17.58 17.84
N ASP A 25 -11.87 16.41 17.48
CA ASP A 25 -12.84 15.64 18.26
C ASP A 25 -14.12 16.41 18.66
N GLU A 26 -14.40 17.54 18.01
CA GLU A 26 -15.62 18.31 18.25
C GLU A 26 -16.82 17.76 17.46
N TYR A 27 -18.01 17.97 18.01
CA TYR A 27 -19.27 17.46 17.48
C TYR A 27 -19.96 18.48 16.56
N TYR A 28 -20.60 18.00 15.50
CA TYR A 28 -21.30 18.81 14.52
C TYR A 28 -22.64 18.16 14.15
N HIS A 29 -23.75 18.90 14.17
CA HIS A 29 -24.99 18.42 13.54
C HIS A 29 -24.75 18.20 12.06
N LEU A 30 -25.40 17.19 11.47
CA LEU A 30 -25.28 16.91 10.04
C LEU A 30 -25.63 18.14 9.18
N LYS A 31 -26.67 18.89 9.57
CA LYS A 31 -27.13 20.13 8.91
C LYS A 31 -26.09 21.27 8.93
N CYS A 32 -25.18 21.26 9.92
CA CYS A 32 -24.11 22.25 10.04
C CYS A 32 -22.86 21.88 9.23
N THR A 33 -22.86 20.71 8.57
CA THR A 33 -21.74 20.25 7.75
C THR A 33 -22.04 20.39 6.26
N ASN A 34 -21.01 20.26 5.41
CA ASN A 34 -21.19 20.20 3.95
C ASN A 34 -21.57 18.80 3.45
N ILE A 35 -21.92 17.85 4.34
CA ILE A 35 -22.28 16.48 3.96
C ILE A 35 -23.80 16.40 3.76
N SER A 36 -24.21 16.00 2.56
CA SER A 36 -25.64 15.76 2.30
C SER A 36 -26.17 14.56 3.10
N PRO A 37 -27.45 14.56 3.51
CA PRO A 37 -28.04 13.43 4.22
C PRO A 37 -27.88 12.09 3.49
N LYS A 38 -28.08 12.09 2.16
CA LYS A 38 -27.85 10.90 1.32
C LYS A 38 -26.42 10.36 1.46
N LEU A 39 -25.42 11.23 1.43
CA LEU A 39 -24.01 10.82 1.59
C LEU A 39 -23.72 10.32 3.01
N TYR A 40 -24.37 10.90 4.03
CA TYR A 40 -24.25 10.46 5.42
C TYR A 40 -24.71 9.01 5.59
N TYR A 41 -25.91 8.66 5.09
CA TYR A 41 -26.43 7.29 5.21
C TYR A 41 -25.65 6.27 4.38
N LEU A 42 -25.12 6.67 3.21
CA LEU A 42 -24.28 5.80 2.38
C LEU A 42 -22.86 5.59 2.95
N LYS A 43 -22.35 6.51 3.77
CA LYS A 43 -21.04 6.34 4.41
C LYS A 43 -21.14 5.30 5.52
N SER A 44 -20.31 4.26 5.43
CA SER A 44 -20.04 3.33 6.54
C SER A 44 -19.62 4.10 7.80
N PRO A 45 -19.89 3.60 9.02
CA PRO A 45 -19.48 4.24 10.28
C PRO A 45 -18.00 4.63 10.33
N ILE A 46 -17.11 3.80 9.77
CA ILE A 46 -15.66 4.06 9.68
C ILE A 46 -15.35 5.30 8.84
N LYS A 47 -16.06 5.50 7.72
CA LYS A 47 -15.90 6.67 6.85
C LYS A 47 -16.51 7.93 7.47
N ARG A 48 -17.49 7.81 8.36
CA ARG A 48 -18.03 8.95 9.13
C ARG A 48 -17.02 9.48 10.15
N ARG A 49 -16.20 8.61 10.73
CA ARG A 49 -15.08 8.98 11.64
C ARG A 49 -13.91 9.70 10.95
N ARG A 50 -13.90 9.79 9.61
CA ARG A 50 -12.89 10.54 8.84
C ARG A 50 -13.41 11.91 8.37
N PHE A 51 -14.47 12.42 8.99
CA PHE A 51 -14.96 13.75 8.69
C PHE A 51 -14.00 14.79 9.26
N GLN A 52 -13.64 15.79 8.46
CA GLN A 52 -12.85 16.95 8.90
C GLN A 52 -13.73 18.20 8.85
N CYS A 53 -13.76 18.98 9.93
CA CYS A 53 -14.53 20.22 9.98
C CYS A 53 -13.84 21.32 9.16
N LYS A 54 -14.62 22.34 8.76
CA LYS A 54 -14.12 23.46 7.94
C LYS A 54 -12.92 24.16 8.58
N SER A 55 -12.93 24.32 9.90
CA SER A 55 -11.85 24.96 10.66
C SER A 55 -10.54 24.19 10.58
N CYS A 56 -10.57 22.85 10.67
CA CYS A 56 -9.36 22.02 10.55
C CYS A 56 -8.84 21.97 9.11
N VAL A 57 -9.74 21.88 8.12
CA VAL A 57 -9.37 21.95 6.70
C VAL A 57 -8.70 23.28 6.37
N LYS A 58 -9.22 24.40 6.88
CA LYS A 58 -8.64 25.74 6.65
C LYS A 58 -7.25 25.87 7.29
N LYS A 59 -7.07 25.39 8.53
CA LYS A 59 -5.75 25.38 9.20
C LYS A 59 -4.69 24.60 8.40
N LEU A 60 -5.07 23.48 7.78
CA LEU A 60 -4.16 22.72 6.92
C LEU A 60 -3.77 23.53 5.67
N GLN A 61 -4.72 24.19 5.03
CA GLN A 61 -4.48 25.02 3.85
C GLN A 61 -3.61 26.25 4.16
N ASP A 62 -3.82 26.90 5.32
CA ASP A 62 -3.04 28.06 5.72
C ASP A 62 -1.58 27.67 6.04
N ASN A 63 -1.35 26.50 6.65
CA ASN A 63 0.00 26.00 6.93
C ASN A 63 0.79 25.64 5.65
N ASP A 64 0.12 25.14 4.61
CA ASP A 64 0.76 24.85 3.32
C ASP A 64 1.14 26.13 2.55
N CYS A 65 0.49 27.26 2.84
CA CYS A 65 0.75 28.54 2.18
C CYS A 65 1.93 29.31 2.79
N VAL A 66 2.15 29.19 4.10
CA VAL A 66 3.25 29.90 4.81
C VAL A 66 4.64 29.33 4.46
N LEU A 67 4.72 28.07 4.03
CA LEU A 67 5.98 27.45 3.59
C LEU A 67 6.51 27.95 2.22
N ASN A 68 5.77 28.82 1.53
CA ASN A 68 6.18 29.44 0.26
C ASN A 68 6.48 30.95 0.35
N GLN A 69 6.52 31.54 1.55
CA GLN A 69 6.85 32.95 1.73
C GLN A 69 7.96 33.17 2.77
N SER A 70 9.20 32.87 2.40
CA SER A 70 10.38 33.47 3.05
C SER A 70 11.59 33.52 2.13
N SER A 71 11.83 34.70 1.55
CA SER A 71 13.11 35.45 1.65
C SER A 71 13.08 36.71 0.76
N PRO A 72 13.24 37.93 1.33
CA PRO A 72 13.60 39.10 0.54
C PRO A 72 15.10 39.06 0.25
N LEU A 73 15.45 39.02 -1.04
CA LEU A 73 16.82 39.15 -1.54
C LEU A 73 17.32 40.57 -1.32
N THR A 74 18.40 40.69 -0.56
CA THR A 74 19.23 41.89 -0.46
C THR A 74 20.19 41.90 -1.67
N GLU A 75 20.14 42.97 -2.46
CA GLU A 75 21.04 43.24 -3.57
C GLU A 75 22.46 43.52 -3.08
N SER A 76 23.45 42.82 -3.63
CA SER A 76 24.78 43.40 -3.85
C SER A 76 25.28 43.07 -5.25
N LEU A 77 25.45 44.15 -5.99
CA LEU A 77 26.09 44.37 -7.28
C LEU A 77 27.44 43.63 -7.41
N GLU A 78 27.68 42.95 -8.54
CA GLU A 78 28.79 43.24 -9.48
C GLU A 78 28.93 42.19 -10.62
N THR A 79 28.81 42.70 -11.85
CA THR A 79 29.50 42.35 -13.11
C THR A 79 29.84 40.90 -13.47
N ALA A 80 29.29 40.39 -14.57
CA ALA A 80 29.98 40.33 -15.88
C ALA A 80 29.33 39.36 -16.90
N THR A 81 29.06 39.92 -18.09
CA THR A 81 29.11 39.30 -19.43
C THR A 81 28.22 38.09 -19.79
N ARG A 82 27.08 38.44 -20.40
CA ARG A 82 26.58 37.99 -21.72
C ARG A 82 26.97 36.58 -22.19
N ASN A 83 25.98 35.68 -22.21
CA ASN A 83 25.78 34.74 -23.32
C ASN A 83 24.28 34.65 -23.64
N VAL A 84 23.92 35.22 -24.79
CA VAL A 84 22.56 35.25 -25.34
C VAL A 84 22.35 33.96 -26.13
N THR A 85 21.40 33.13 -25.72
CA THR A 85 20.74 32.17 -26.61
C THR A 85 19.23 32.41 -26.58
N THR A 86 18.71 32.78 -27.74
CA THR A 86 17.32 33.15 -28.00
C THR A 86 16.37 31.97 -27.77
N ARG A 87 15.44 32.13 -26.83
CA ARG A 87 14.37 31.17 -26.53
C ARG A 87 13.24 31.32 -27.54
N LYS A 88 12.93 30.24 -28.25
CA LYS A 88 11.80 30.14 -29.19
C LYS A 88 10.49 30.34 -28.42
N LYS A 89 9.74 31.38 -28.78
CA LYS A 89 8.41 31.72 -28.23
C LYS A 89 7.42 30.61 -28.59
N ILE A 90 7.09 29.75 -27.63
CA ILE A 90 6.00 28.77 -27.80
C ILE A 90 4.69 29.55 -27.66
N ILE A 91 3.94 29.59 -28.75
CA ILE A 91 2.56 30.09 -28.79
C ILE A 91 1.71 29.07 -28.03
N THR A 92 1.21 29.45 -26.86
CA THR A 92 0.16 28.73 -26.15
C THR A 92 -1.15 28.88 -26.92
N ASN A 93 -1.62 27.80 -27.52
CA ASN A 93 -3.00 27.75 -28.03
C ASN A 93 -3.96 27.91 -26.84
N LYS A 94 -4.73 29.00 -26.88
CA LYS A 94 -5.94 29.16 -26.06
C LYS A 94 -6.86 27.98 -26.32
N VAL A 95 -7.18 27.22 -25.27
CA VAL A 95 -8.27 26.24 -25.31
C VAL A 95 -9.57 27.03 -25.38
N ALA A 96 -10.31 26.85 -26.49
CA ALA A 96 -11.64 27.40 -26.65
C ALA A 96 -12.60 26.72 -25.66
N SER A 97 -13.33 27.54 -24.91
CA SER A 97 -14.32 27.17 -23.90
C SER A 97 -15.66 26.78 -24.52
N ASN A 98 -15.69 25.79 -25.41
CA ASN A 98 -16.92 25.39 -26.10
C ASN A 98 -16.96 23.87 -26.32
N SER A 99 -17.40 23.09 -25.32
CA SER A 99 -18.04 21.76 -25.52
C SER A 99 -18.47 21.14 -24.17
N PHE A 100 -19.40 21.79 -23.49
CA PHE A 100 -20.23 21.15 -22.46
C PHE A 100 -21.66 21.67 -22.66
N GLY A 101 -22.46 20.90 -23.40
CA GLY A 101 -23.82 21.28 -23.72
C GLY A 101 -24.44 20.29 -24.70
N SER A 102 -24.79 19.10 -24.20
CA SER A 102 -25.91 18.26 -24.68
C SER A 102 -25.80 16.86 -24.07
N LEU A 103 -26.18 16.75 -22.80
CA LEU A 103 -26.73 15.52 -22.23
C LEU A 103 -27.88 15.96 -21.30
N SER A 104 -28.95 16.46 -21.90
CA SER A 104 -30.26 16.47 -21.25
C SER A 104 -30.74 15.03 -21.20
N VAL A 105 -31.05 14.60 -19.98
CA VAL A 105 -31.66 13.32 -19.68
C VAL A 105 -33.14 13.43 -20.06
N ASP A 106 -33.52 12.86 -21.20
CA ASP A 106 -34.93 12.58 -21.48
C ASP A 106 -35.30 11.27 -20.79
N GLU A 107 -35.80 11.40 -19.56
CA GLU A 107 -36.63 10.39 -18.90
C GLU A 107 -37.95 10.29 -19.68
N ASN A 108 -38.03 9.33 -20.62
CA ASN A 108 -39.28 8.71 -21.09
C ASN A 108 -38.93 7.52 -21.99
N PHE A 109 -38.58 6.38 -21.38
CA PHE A 109 -38.52 5.11 -22.09
C PHE A 109 -39.86 4.40 -21.92
N GLU A 110 -40.82 4.75 -22.79
CA GLU A 110 -42.04 3.98 -22.98
C GLU A 110 -41.65 2.60 -23.55
N TYR A 111 -41.95 1.56 -22.78
CA TYR A 111 -41.91 0.17 -23.23
C TYR A 111 -42.98 -0.03 -24.32
N SER A 112 -42.61 0.21 -25.57
CA SER A 112 -43.44 -0.15 -26.72
C SER A 112 -43.35 -1.67 -26.93
N SER A 113 -44.33 -2.38 -26.39
CA SER A 113 -44.59 -3.79 -26.69
C SER A 113 -44.79 -3.97 -28.20
N LEU A 114 -43.74 -4.44 -28.88
CA LEU A 114 -43.78 -4.83 -30.29
C LEU A 114 -44.61 -6.11 -30.46
N THR A 115 -45.93 -5.93 -30.61
CA THR A 115 -46.79 -6.91 -31.28
C THR A 115 -46.68 -6.71 -32.79
N SER A 116 -45.59 -7.20 -33.38
CA SER A 116 -45.44 -7.23 -34.83
C SER A 116 -46.38 -8.28 -35.43
N THR A 117 -47.45 -7.82 -36.07
CA THR A 117 -48.23 -8.60 -37.03
C THR A 117 -47.38 -8.89 -38.27
N PRO A 118 -47.40 -10.13 -38.82
CA PRO A 118 -46.57 -10.48 -39.95
C PRO A 118 -47.13 -9.82 -41.21
N THR A 119 -46.39 -8.88 -41.78
CA THR A 119 -46.67 -8.33 -43.10
C THR A 119 -46.29 -9.39 -44.13
N HIS A 120 -47.31 -9.89 -44.83
CA HIS A 120 -47.22 -10.87 -45.89
C HIS A 120 -46.42 -10.27 -47.08
N VAL A 121 -45.13 -10.61 -47.17
CA VAL A 121 -44.33 -10.32 -48.35
C VAL A 121 -44.47 -11.50 -49.30
N ASP A 122 -45.33 -11.36 -50.30
CA ASP A 122 -45.45 -12.31 -51.41
C ASP A 122 -44.17 -12.27 -52.25
N ILE A 123 -43.26 -13.20 -51.96
CA ILE A 123 -42.12 -13.52 -52.82
C ILE A 123 -42.50 -14.75 -53.63
N GLY A 124 -42.74 -14.52 -54.92
CA GLY A 124 -43.12 -15.52 -55.89
C GLY A 124 -42.07 -16.63 -56.05
N GLY A 125 -42.54 -17.87 -55.85
CA GLY A 125 -42.39 -18.95 -56.82
C GLY A 125 -40.98 -19.31 -57.28
N SER A 126 -40.29 -20.16 -56.51
CA SER A 126 -39.34 -21.14 -57.05
C SER A 126 -39.38 -22.39 -56.18
N ASN A 127 -40.16 -23.38 -56.63
CA ASN A 127 -40.32 -24.69 -56.01
C ASN A 127 -39.06 -25.54 -56.19
N LEU A 128 -38.00 -25.19 -55.46
CA LEU A 128 -36.88 -26.08 -55.16
C LEU A 128 -36.94 -26.39 -53.67
N THR A 129 -37.88 -27.28 -53.30
CA THR A 129 -37.91 -27.92 -51.98
C THR A 129 -36.77 -28.93 -51.89
N ASP A 130 -35.54 -28.41 -51.81
CA ASP A 130 -34.37 -29.22 -51.52
C ASP A 130 -34.48 -29.67 -50.06
N LYS A 131 -34.82 -30.94 -49.85
CA LYS A 131 -34.94 -31.57 -48.52
C LYS A 131 -33.74 -31.26 -47.60
N ASN A 132 -32.57 -31.04 -48.19
CA ASN A 132 -31.34 -30.65 -47.50
C ASN A 132 -31.44 -29.30 -46.75
N THR A 133 -32.21 -28.34 -47.26
CA THR A 133 -32.37 -27.02 -46.60
C THR A 133 -33.20 -27.12 -45.32
N LYS A 134 -34.24 -27.95 -45.32
CA LYS A 134 -35.11 -28.18 -44.16
C LYS A 134 -34.35 -28.82 -43.00
N ASP A 135 -33.49 -29.80 -43.31
CA ASP A 135 -32.64 -30.45 -42.31
C ASP A 135 -31.60 -29.48 -41.72
N CYS A 136 -31.06 -28.58 -42.54
CA CYS A 136 -30.12 -27.56 -42.08
C CYS A 136 -30.79 -26.55 -41.14
N ILE A 137 -32.01 -26.12 -41.46
CA ILE A 137 -32.81 -25.22 -40.60
C ILE A 137 -33.15 -25.92 -39.28
N SER A 138 -33.53 -27.20 -39.31
CA SER A 138 -33.81 -27.97 -38.09
C SER A 138 -32.59 -28.03 -37.16
N LYS A 139 -31.42 -28.36 -37.71
CA LYS A 139 -30.16 -28.39 -36.94
C LYS A 139 -29.77 -27.03 -36.36
N LEU A 140 -30.04 -25.95 -37.10
CA LEU A 140 -29.75 -24.60 -36.63
C LEU A 140 -30.69 -24.18 -35.48
N ASN A 141 -31.97 -24.54 -35.57
CA ASN A 141 -32.94 -24.32 -34.51
C ASN A 141 -32.62 -25.13 -33.25
N GLU A 142 -32.20 -26.39 -33.40
CA GLU A 142 -31.72 -27.21 -32.27
C GLU A 142 -30.53 -26.54 -31.56
N LYS A 143 -29.56 -26.03 -32.31
CA LYS A 143 -28.41 -25.29 -31.74
C LYS A 143 -28.84 -23.99 -31.05
N LEU A 144 -29.79 -23.25 -31.63
CA LEU A 144 -30.33 -22.03 -31.00
C LEU A 144 -31.01 -22.36 -29.67
N CYS A 145 -31.83 -23.40 -29.62
CA CYS A 145 -32.45 -23.87 -28.37
C CYS A 145 -31.41 -24.33 -27.35
N GLU A 146 -30.35 -25.02 -27.78
CA GLU A 146 -29.26 -25.44 -26.89
C GLU A 146 -28.50 -24.25 -26.30
N LEU A 147 -28.18 -23.25 -27.14
CA LEU A 147 -27.50 -22.04 -26.72
C LEU A 147 -28.36 -21.18 -25.79
N GLN A 148 -29.65 -21.04 -26.08
CA GLN A 148 -30.59 -20.35 -25.21
C GLN A 148 -30.62 -21.00 -23.82
N ARG A 149 -30.72 -22.34 -23.76
CA ARG A 149 -30.69 -23.07 -22.49
C ARG A 149 -29.37 -22.88 -21.72
N LYS A 150 -28.24 -22.81 -22.43
CA LYS A 150 -26.93 -22.53 -21.81
C LYS A 150 -26.87 -21.12 -21.24
N LEU A 151 -27.45 -20.15 -21.94
CA LEU A 151 -27.55 -18.76 -21.48
C LEU A 151 -28.42 -18.68 -20.22
N ASP A 152 -29.63 -19.24 -20.26
CA ASP A 152 -30.56 -19.24 -19.11
C ASP A 152 -29.94 -19.92 -17.88
N ASN A 153 -29.18 -21.01 -18.08
CA ASN A 153 -28.46 -21.67 -16.98
C ASN A 153 -27.32 -20.82 -16.40
N ALA A 154 -26.58 -20.09 -17.26
CA ALA A 154 -25.51 -19.21 -16.81
C ALA A 154 -26.06 -17.99 -16.05
N ASP A 155 -27.19 -17.42 -16.51
CA ASP A 155 -27.86 -16.33 -15.80
C ASP A 155 -28.33 -16.78 -14.41
N LYS A 156 -28.86 -17.99 -14.30
CA LYS A 156 -29.22 -18.58 -13.01
C LYS A 156 -28.00 -18.77 -12.08
N GLU A 157 -26.88 -19.26 -12.61
CA GLU A 157 -25.64 -19.41 -11.84
C GLU A 157 -25.11 -18.04 -11.35
N ILE A 158 -25.22 -17.00 -12.16
CA ILE A 158 -24.87 -15.63 -11.77
C ILE A 158 -25.78 -15.14 -10.63
N GLU A 159 -27.09 -15.37 -10.70
CA GLU A 159 -28.02 -15.00 -9.61
C GLU A 159 -27.70 -15.75 -8.30
N ASP A 160 -27.42 -17.05 -8.39
CA ASP A 160 -27.03 -17.87 -7.24
C ASP A 160 -25.73 -17.32 -6.60
N LEU A 161 -24.71 -17.01 -7.40
CA LEU A 161 -23.45 -16.43 -6.93
C LEU A 161 -23.62 -15.02 -6.33
N ILE A 162 -24.50 -14.19 -6.88
CA ILE A 162 -24.82 -12.87 -6.32
C ILE A 162 -25.45 -13.04 -4.93
N SER A 163 -26.37 -13.99 -4.77
CA SER A 163 -27.02 -14.28 -3.50
C SER A 163 -26.03 -14.80 -2.44
N GLU A 164 -25.11 -15.69 -2.82
CA GLU A 164 -24.06 -16.21 -1.95
C GLU A 164 -23.09 -15.09 -1.53
N ASN A 165 -22.66 -14.24 -2.47
CA ASN A 165 -21.77 -13.12 -2.19
C ASN A 165 -22.40 -12.14 -1.19
N TYR A 166 -23.72 -11.94 -1.27
CA TYR A 166 -24.47 -11.14 -0.31
C TYR A 166 -24.47 -11.76 1.09
N ILE A 167 -24.72 -13.08 1.21
CA ILE A 167 -24.69 -13.81 2.48
C ILE A 167 -23.29 -13.73 3.11
N LEU A 168 -22.23 -14.01 2.33
CA LEU A 168 -20.85 -13.95 2.80
C LEU A 168 -20.46 -12.54 3.27
N LYS A 169 -20.89 -11.49 2.56
CA LYS A 169 -20.68 -10.09 3.00
C LYS A 169 -21.35 -9.81 4.35
N LYS A 170 -22.55 -10.36 4.58
CA LYS A 170 -23.28 -10.24 5.84
C LYS A 170 -22.56 -10.96 6.98
N GLU A 171 -22.10 -12.19 6.74
CA GLU A 171 -21.32 -12.96 7.73
C GLU A 171 -20.00 -12.28 8.07
N ILE A 172 -19.25 -11.78 7.08
CA ILE A 172 -18.01 -11.02 7.30
C ILE A 172 -18.29 -9.77 8.16
N ALA A 173 -19.39 -9.07 7.93
CA ALA A 173 -19.78 -7.93 8.74
C ALA A 173 -20.11 -8.33 10.19
N GLU A 174 -20.78 -9.47 10.39
CA GLU A 174 -21.07 -10.01 11.71
C GLU A 174 -19.78 -10.41 12.45
N PHE A 175 -18.88 -11.16 11.80
CA PHE A 175 -17.59 -11.56 12.39
C PHE A 175 -16.71 -10.37 12.75
N LYS A 176 -16.74 -9.29 11.95
CA LYS A 176 -16.02 -8.05 12.28
C LYS A 176 -16.58 -7.34 13.51
N SER A 177 -17.87 -7.50 13.82
CA SER A 177 -18.51 -6.88 14.99
C SER A 177 -18.29 -7.65 16.31
N LYS A 178 -17.98 -8.96 16.26
CA LYS A 178 -17.76 -9.82 17.44
C LYS A 178 -16.54 -9.41 18.30
N PRO A 179 -15.34 -9.15 17.75
CA PRO A 179 -14.19 -8.75 18.57
C PRO A 179 -14.39 -7.40 19.27
N GLU A 180 -15.11 -6.46 18.66
CA GLU A 180 -15.46 -5.18 19.30
C GLU A 180 -16.33 -5.39 20.55
N ARG A 181 -17.24 -6.37 20.54
CA ARG A 181 -18.03 -6.74 21.72
C ARG A 181 -17.18 -7.36 22.83
N CYS A 182 -16.20 -8.21 22.50
CA CYS A 182 -15.31 -8.82 23.50
C CYS A 182 -14.41 -7.78 24.17
N VAL A 183 -13.91 -6.77 23.44
CA VAL A 183 -13.08 -5.69 24.00
C VAL A 183 -13.88 -4.80 24.96
N CYS A 184 -15.16 -4.55 24.70
CA CYS A 184 -16.04 -3.79 25.59
C CYS A 184 -16.36 -4.53 26.92
N ILE A 185 -16.38 -5.86 26.92
CA ILE A 185 -16.62 -6.66 28.15
C ILE A 185 -15.36 -6.69 29.04
N LEU A 186 -14.17 -6.71 28.45
CA LEU A 186 -12.91 -6.72 29.21
C LEU A 186 -12.58 -5.34 29.81
N SER A 187 -12.85 -4.27 29.07
CA SER A 187 -12.60 -2.89 29.53
C SER A 187 -13.56 -2.43 30.63
N SER A 188 -14.79 -2.95 30.68
CA SER A 188 -15.75 -2.62 31.74
C SER A 188 -15.47 -3.34 33.06
N LYS A 189 -14.83 -4.53 33.05
CA LYS A 189 -14.42 -5.24 34.27
C LYS A 189 -13.21 -4.63 34.96
N ILE A 190 -12.28 -4.03 34.22
CA ILE A 190 -11.05 -3.47 34.79
C ILE A 190 -11.32 -2.15 35.56
N LYS A 191 -12.34 -1.38 35.18
CA LYS A 191 -12.68 -0.10 35.86
C LYS A 191 -13.37 -0.26 37.23
N ASN A 192 -13.87 -1.45 37.55
CA ASN A 192 -14.58 -1.68 38.82
C ASN A 192 -13.70 -2.28 39.93
N VAL A 193 -12.41 -2.52 39.68
CA VAL A 193 -11.49 -3.15 40.67
C VAL A 193 -10.52 -2.14 41.31
N SER A 194 -10.42 -0.92 40.79
CA SER A 194 -9.44 0.08 41.26
C SER A 194 -9.96 1.10 42.27
N ASN A 195 -11.15 0.91 42.85
CA ASN A 195 -11.75 1.88 43.78
C ASN A 195 -11.90 1.39 45.23
N THR A 196 -11.00 0.53 45.69
CA THR A 196 -10.93 0.15 47.10
C THR A 196 -9.51 0.23 47.63
N ASN A 197 -9.27 1.30 48.39
CA ASN A 197 -8.25 1.47 49.41
C ASN A 197 -6.77 1.47 48.97
N ARG A 198 -6.17 2.67 48.83
CA ARG A 198 -4.93 3.00 49.56
C ARG A 198 -4.63 4.51 49.53
N SER A 199 -4.91 5.17 50.64
CA SER A 199 -4.24 6.42 51.03
C SER A 199 -2.84 6.07 51.53
N GLN A 200 -1.81 6.78 51.08
CA GLN A 200 -0.76 7.44 51.91
C GLN A 200 0.46 7.82 51.07
N SER A 201 0.82 9.11 51.19
CA SER A 201 2.14 9.74 51.14
C SER A 201 3.28 9.06 50.38
N ILE A 202 3.90 9.80 49.46
CA ILE A 202 5.34 10.16 49.51
C ILE A 202 5.53 11.42 48.65
N ASN A 203 6.12 12.43 49.27
CA ASN A 203 6.65 13.63 48.65
C ASN A 203 8.04 13.35 48.06
N GLU A 204 8.36 14.10 47.00
CA GLU A 204 9.70 14.59 46.62
C GLU A 204 10.81 13.61 46.22
N VAL A 205 11.70 14.16 45.38
CA VAL A 205 13.00 13.64 44.92
C VAL A 205 12.95 12.81 43.62
N GLU A 206 13.02 13.51 42.47
CA GLU A 206 14.14 13.36 41.52
C GLU A 206 14.01 14.32 40.33
N SER A 207 14.65 15.48 40.50
CA SER A 207 15.16 16.31 39.42
C SER A 207 16.47 15.71 38.87
N ASN A 208 16.71 15.96 37.58
CA ASN A 208 18.00 15.85 36.87
C ASN A 208 18.40 14.45 36.39
N LEU A 209 18.31 14.22 35.08
CA LEU A 209 19.46 13.78 34.29
C LEU A 209 19.14 13.85 32.78
N PHE A 210 20.19 14.10 31.98
CA PHE A 210 20.26 14.19 30.51
C PHE A 210 20.10 15.57 29.85
N ASN A 211 21.14 16.38 30.04
CA ASN A 211 21.70 17.24 28.99
C ASN A 211 23.09 16.72 28.57
N SER A 212 23.45 16.99 27.32
CA SER A 212 24.76 16.78 26.65
C SER A 212 24.95 15.39 26.01
N ALA A 213 25.52 15.24 24.81
CA ALA A 213 26.42 16.11 24.08
C ALA A 213 26.29 15.97 22.54
N GLU A 214 26.40 17.13 21.88
CA GLU A 214 26.86 17.28 20.50
C GLU A 214 28.30 16.77 20.35
N ASN A 215 28.64 16.22 19.19
CA ASN A 215 30.00 16.32 18.66
C ASN A 215 29.97 16.43 17.13
N LYS A 216 30.70 17.44 16.66
CA LYS A 216 30.99 17.86 15.29
C LYS A 216 32.17 17.06 14.71
N GLU A 217 32.45 17.37 13.43
CA GLU A 217 33.69 17.17 12.65
C GLU A 217 33.74 15.91 11.77
N THR A 218 34.18 15.89 10.50
CA THR A 218 34.34 16.83 9.36
C THR A 218 34.62 15.91 8.12
N PRO A 219 34.58 16.40 6.87
CA PRO A 219 34.52 15.56 5.67
C PRO A 219 35.90 15.22 5.09
N ASN A 220 36.01 14.07 4.42
CA ASN A 220 37.14 13.75 3.54
C ASN A 220 36.68 13.41 2.11
N ASN A 221 37.22 14.21 1.19
CA ASN A 221 37.30 14.02 -0.26
C ASN A 221 37.90 12.66 -0.63
N ILE A 222 37.26 11.91 -1.55
CA ILE A 222 37.99 10.97 -2.43
C ILE A 222 37.38 10.98 -3.84
N GLU A 223 38.29 11.09 -4.80
CA GLU A 223 38.17 11.26 -6.24
C GLU A 223 37.45 10.11 -6.97
N SER A 224 36.73 10.48 -8.03
CA SER A 224 36.06 9.56 -8.96
C SER A 224 37.02 9.12 -10.06
N LYS A 225 37.39 7.83 -10.10
CA LYS A 225 38.03 7.22 -11.27
C LYS A 225 37.01 6.44 -12.09
N ASN A 226 36.80 6.92 -13.31
CA ASN A 226 36.09 6.23 -14.38
C ASN A 226 36.85 4.98 -14.80
N HIS A 227 36.17 3.83 -14.88
CA HIS A 227 36.56 2.78 -15.81
C HIS A 227 35.34 2.04 -16.36
N ASN A 228 35.21 2.13 -17.69
CA ASN A 228 34.37 1.29 -18.53
C ASN A 228 34.88 -0.15 -18.49
N SER A 229 33.98 -1.13 -18.31
CA SER A 229 34.26 -2.49 -18.77
C SER A 229 32.99 -3.19 -19.25
N THR A 230 33.13 -3.66 -20.47
CA THR A 230 32.22 -4.33 -21.38
C THR A 230 31.59 -5.60 -20.80
N ILE A 231 30.31 -5.75 -21.12
CA ILE A 231 29.43 -6.88 -20.85
C ILE A 231 29.89 -8.12 -21.63
N ASN A 232 30.01 -9.26 -20.96
CA ASN A 232 29.86 -10.57 -21.59
C ASN A 232 29.01 -11.48 -20.68
N GLN A 233 27.78 -11.74 -21.13
CA GLN A 233 26.82 -12.63 -20.49
C GLN A 233 27.15 -14.08 -20.85
N LYS A 234 27.29 -14.94 -19.83
CA LYS A 234 27.01 -16.37 -19.94
C LYS A 234 26.15 -16.77 -18.74
N GLU A 235 24.92 -17.15 -19.04
CA GLU A 235 23.96 -17.71 -18.10
C GLU A 235 24.45 -19.07 -17.59
N GLN A 236 24.55 -19.23 -16.28
CA GLN A 236 24.51 -20.54 -15.63
C GLN A 236 23.65 -20.44 -14.36
N HIS A 237 22.47 -21.05 -14.45
CA HIS A 237 21.62 -21.39 -13.32
C HIS A 237 22.36 -22.42 -12.44
N LYS A 238 22.83 -22.02 -11.26
CA LYS A 238 23.39 -22.93 -10.25
C LYS A 238 22.49 -22.91 -9.02
N VAL A 239 21.67 -23.96 -8.90
CA VAL A 239 20.87 -24.26 -7.71
C VAL A 239 21.85 -24.73 -6.62
N CYS A 240 22.01 -23.95 -5.55
CA CYS A 240 22.75 -24.40 -4.37
C CYS A 240 21.85 -25.31 -3.53
N VAL A 241 22.08 -26.62 -3.62
CA VAL A 241 21.67 -27.59 -2.59
C VAL A 241 22.85 -27.74 -1.64
N ASN A 242 22.66 -27.43 -0.36
CA ASN A 242 23.69 -27.68 0.66
C ASN A 242 23.76 -29.18 0.95
N GLU A 243 24.84 -29.82 0.49
CA GLU A 243 25.26 -31.15 0.94
C GLU A 243 25.84 -31.07 2.36
N TYR A 244 25.21 -31.76 3.30
CA TYR A 244 25.79 -32.06 4.61
C TYR A 244 26.86 -33.15 4.44
N LYS A 245 28.14 -32.77 4.44
CA LYS A 245 29.25 -33.71 4.54
C LYS A 245 29.29 -34.32 5.95
N LYS A 246 28.92 -35.60 6.05
CA LYS A 246 29.33 -36.48 7.16
C LYS A 246 30.84 -36.69 7.08
N ILE A 247 31.57 -36.25 8.10
CA ILE A 247 32.97 -36.61 8.31
C ILE A 247 33.00 -37.75 9.32
N ASN A 248 33.38 -38.94 8.85
CA ASN A 248 33.75 -40.06 9.70
C ASN A 248 35.16 -39.83 10.25
N GLY A 249 35.35 -40.25 11.50
CA GLY A 249 36.51 -39.90 12.31
C GLY A 249 37.77 -40.71 12.03
N GLU A 250 38.87 -40.16 12.51
CA GLU A 250 40.09 -40.89 12.86
C GLU A 250 40.63 -40.36 14.19
N LYS A 251 41.09 -41.29 15.01
CA LYS A 251 41.59 -41.06 16.37
C LYS A 251 43.06 -40.65 16.36
N SER A 252 43.42 -39.93 17.42
CA SER A 252 44.76 -39.78 18.02
C SER A 252 45.66 -38.69 17.46
N LYS A 253 45.87 -37.63 18.24
CA LYS A 253 47.07 -37.49 19.10
C LYS A 253 46.89 -36.29 20.02
N GLN A 254 47.33 -36.49 21.25
CA GLN A 254 47.38 -35.55 22.35
C GLN A 254 48.13 -34.28 21.93
N CYS A 255 47.43 -33.16 21.90
CA CYS A 255 48.00 -31.83 21.70
C CYS A 255 47.33 -30.85 22.65
N ARG A 256 48.15 -29.87 23.03
CA ARG A 256 47.99 -28.92 24.12
C ARG A 256 46.60 -28.28 24.14
N THR A 257 46.12 -28.02 25.35
CA THR A 257 44.94 -27.19 25.64
C THR A 257 45.22 -25.76 25.19
N ASP A 258 45.11 -25.52 23.88
CA ASP A 258 44.94 -24.18 23.35
C ASP A 258 43.53 -23.74 23.75
N GLU A 259 43.43 -22.65 24.51
CA GLU A 259 42.14 -22.03 24.84
C GLU A 259 41.32 -21.87 23.55
N PRO A 260 40.05 -22.31 23.51
CA PRO A 260 39.23 -22.18 22.33
C PRO A 260 39.11 -20.70 21.99
N ILE A 261 39.82 -20.27 20.94
CA ILE A 261 39.72 -18.92 20.39
C ILE A 261 38.23 -18.67 20.16
N PRO A 262 37.61 -17.68 20.82
CA PRO A 262 36.19 -17.44 20.69
C PRO A 262 35.90 -17.19 19.22
N LEU A 263 35.12 -18.10 18.62
CA LEU A 263 34.65 -18.00 17.24
C LEU A 263 33.96 -16.65 17.11
N LYS A 264 34.63 -15.71 16.44
CA LYS A 264 34.14 -14.35 16.23
C LYS A 264 32.84 -14.50 15.44
N HIS A 265 31.72 -14.32 16.11
CA HIS A 265 30.41 -14.48 15.49
C HIS A 265 30.25 -13.38 14.45
N THR A 266 30.32 -13.76 13.17
CA THR A 266 30.06 -12.85 12.05
C THR A 266 28.56 -12.68 11.93
N ARG A 267 28.11 -11.42 11.94
CA ARG A 267 26.70 -11.08 11.74
C ARG A 267 26.27 -11.45 10.33
N LYS A 268 24.99 -11.65 10.09
CA LYS A 268 24.44 -12.00 8.76
C LYS A 268 23.60 -10.86 8.20
N LEU A 269 23.74 -10.63 6.90
CA LEU A 269 22.95 -9.69 6.14
C LEU A 269 22.26 -10.41 4.99
N CYS A 270 20.94 -10.60 5.11
CA CYS A 270 20.07 -11.13 4.08
C CYS A 270 19.51 -10.00 3.24
N ILE A 271 19.58 -10.10 1.92
CA ILE A 271 18.95 -9.16 0.99
C ILE A 271 17.88 -9.92 0.21
N ILE A 272 16.69 -9.34 0.10
CA ILE A 272 15.57 -9.89 -0.66
C ILE A 272 15.11 -8.83 -1.65
N SER A 273 15.13 -9.17 -2.94
CA SER A 273 14.82 -8.20 -3.99
C SER A 273 14.15 -8.85 -5.20
N SER A 274 13.38 -8.07 -5.95
CA SER A 274 12.79 -8.49 -7.22
C SER A 274 13.62 -8.14 -8.47
N ASN A 275 14.75 -7.43 -8.30
CA ASN A 275 15.59 -6.97 -9.40
C ASN A 275 17.02 -7.52 -9.25
N ASN A 276 17.53 -8.21 -10.29
CA ASN A 276 18.90 -8.70 -10.35
C ASN A 276 19.89 -7.72 -11.03
N LYS A 277 19.40 -6.65 -11.67
CA LYS A 277 20.22 -5.77 -12.53
C LYS A 277 20.98 -4.69 -11.77
N ASN A 278 20.59 -4.40 -10.54
CA ASN A 278 21.09 -3.27 -9.75
C ASN A 278 22.34 -3.59 -8.92
N ASN A 279 22.94 -4.78 -9.08
CA ASN A 279 24.16 -5.21 -8.40
C ASN A 279 24.17 -4.94 -6.88
N ILE A 280 23.02 -5.01 -6.22
CA ILE A 280 22.91 -4.65 -4.79
C ILE A 280 23.83 -5.51 -3.94
N LYS A 281 23.96 -6.81 -4.25
CA LYS A 281 24.84 -7.70 -3.51
C LYS A 281 26.29 -7.25 -3.58
N GLY A 282 26.79 -6.90 -4.77
CA GLY A 282 28.14 -6.40 -4.95
C GLY A 282 28.35 -5.12 -4.15
N ILE A 283 27.44 -4.16 -4.28
CA ILE A 283 27.48 -2.91 -3.51
C ILE A 283 27.51 -3.20 -2.00
N ALA A 284 26.58 -4.02 -1.50
CA ALA A 284 26.50 -4.32 -0.08
C ALA A 284 27.77 -5.03 0.42
N GLN A 285 28.36 -5.93 -0.38
CA GLN A 285 29.63 -6.59 -0.06
C GLN A 285 30.79 -5.61 0.01
N ASP A 286 30.87 -4.67 -0.93
CA ASP A 286 31.94 -3.65 -0.93
C ASP A 286 31.90 -2.79 0.33
N TYR A 287 30.71 -2.43 0.82
CA TYR A 287 30.55 -1.58 2.01
C TYR A 287 30.57 -2.34 3.34
N PHE A 288 30.06 -3.57 3.41
CA PHE A 288 29.82 -4.29 4.68
C PHE A 288 30.54 -5.65 4.81
N SER A 289 31.46 -5.99 3.88
CA SER A 289 32.22 -7.27 3.87
C SER A 289 32.96 -7.61 5.16
N LYS A 290 33.40 -6.60 5.92
CA LYS A 290 34.18 -6.83 7.15
C LYS A 290 33.33 -7.32 8.33
N ASP A 291 32.05 -6.97 8.33
CA ASP A 291 31.16 -7.14 9.49
C ASP A 291 30.09 -8.21 9.28
N PHE A 292 29.76 -8.53 8.01
CA PHE A 292 28.62 -9.35 7.67
C PHE A 292 28.95 -10.51 6.71
N GLU A 293 28.31 -11.65 6.95
CA GLU A 293 28.11 -12.72 5.98
C GLU A 293 26.87 -12.42 5.14
N PHE A 294 26.95 -12.57 3.82
CA PHE A 294 25.89 -12.12 2.91
C PHE A 294 25.07 -13.25 2.33
N CYS A 295 23.75 -13.09 2.38
CA CYS A 295 22.79 -13.90 1.62
C CYS A 295 21.96 -12.99 0.72
N HIS A 296 21.69 -13.40 -0.52
CA HIS A 296 20.84 -12.64 -1.44
C HIS A 296 19.82 -13.56 -2.11
N TYR A 297 18.55 -13.35 -1.80
CA TYR A 297 17.42 -14.00 -2.45
C TYR A 297 16.84 -13.08 -3.51
N ILE A 298 16.85 -13.54 -4.75
CA ILE A 298 16.27 -12.82 -5.89
C ILE A 298 15.06 -13.61 -6.40
N LYS A 299 13.90 -12.93 -6.51
CA LYS A 299 12.72 -13.47 -7.19
C LYS A 299 12.29 -12.45 -8.26
N THR A 300 12.68 -12.67 -9.51
CA THR A 300 12.41 -11.74 -10.60
C THR A 300 10.90 -11.58 -10.82
N ASN A 301 10.46 -10.36 -11.13
CA ASN A 301 9.05 -10.02 -11.37
C ASN A 301 8.09 -10.36 -10.21
N ALA A 302 8.62 -10.50 -9.00
CA ALA A 302 7.82 -10.73 -7.80
C ALA A 302 7.36 -9.41 -7.16
N GLY A 303 6.12 -9.39 -6.67
CA GLY A 303 5.67 -8.34 -5.74
C GLY A 303 6.14 -8.62 -4.31
N ILE A 304 5.86 -7.69 -3.40
CA ILE A 304 6.28 -7.76 -2.00
C ILE A 304 5.74 -9.02 -1.31
N LEU A 305 4.50 -9.40 -1.60
CA LEU A 305 3.86 -10.58 -1.01
C LEU A 305 4.60 -11.86 -1.39
N ASP A 306 5.02 -11.94 -2.65
CA ASP A 306 5.83 -13.03 -3.18
C ASP A 306 7.24 -13.08 -2.59
N LEU A 307 7.82 -11.90 -2.29
CA LEU A 307 9.15 -11.78 -1.72
C LEU A 307 9.18 -12.21 -0.25
N ILE A 308 8.16 -11.83 0.53
CA ILE A 308 8.04 -12.17 1.95
C ILE A 308 7.47 -13.57 2.20
N GLN A 309 6.97 -14.24 1.17
CA GLN A 309 6.47 -15.61 1.30
C GLN A 309 7.59 -16.56 1.76
N GLY A 310 7.35 -17.25 2.88
CA GLY A 310 8.32 -18.17 3.49
C GLY A 310 9.54 -17.48 4.09
N LEU A 311 9.44 -16.19 4.41
CA LEU A 311 10.53 -15.41 5.00
C LEU A 311 10.97 -15.96 6.37
N ASP A 312 10.02 -16.43 7.16
CA ASP A 312 10.22 -17.13 8.44
C ASP A 312 11.20 -18.30 8.31
N LYS A 313 11.01 -19.14 7.29
CA LYS A 313 11.87 -20.30 7.04
C LYS A 313 13.27 -19.89 6.57
N LYS A 314 13.37 -18.85 5.74
CA LYS A 314 14.66 -18.33 5.24
C LYS A 314 15.50 -17.72 6.38
N LEU A 315 14.83 -17.17 7.40
CA LEU A 315 15.47 -16.50 8.52
C LEU A 315 15.57 -17.37 9.78
N ILE A 316 15.33 -18.67 9.71
CA ILE A 316 15.30 -19.55 10.89
C ILE A 316 16.61 -19.57 11.70
N ASN A 317 17.74 -19.34 11.05
CA ASN A 317 19.08 -19.34 11.67
C ASN A 317 19.66 -17.92 11.86
N TYR A 318 18.79 -16.91 11.86
CA TYR A 318 19.17 -15.52 12.09
C TYR A 318 18.92 -15.16 13.56
N THR A 319 19.55 -14.10 14.02
CA THR A 319 19.49 -13.58 15.39
C THR A 319 19.18 -12.09 15.41
N LEU A 320 18.96 -11.52 16.59
CA LEU A 320 18.75 -10.08 16.78
C LEU A 320 19.96 -9.21 16.41
N GLN A 321 21.12 -9.81 16.11
CA GLN A 321 22.28 -9.09 15.59
C GLN A 321 22.35 -9.11 14.06
N ASP A 322 21.50 -9.92 13.43
CA ASP A 322 21.44 -10.08 11.99
C ASP A 322 20.34 -9.18 11.39
N TYR A 323 20.46 -8.96 10.09
CA TYR A 323 19.59 -8.06 9.35
C TYR A 323 19.02 -8.75 8.11
N CYS A 324 17.75 -8.49 7.83
CA CYS A 324 17.10 -8.83 6.58
C CYS A 324 16.57 -7.55 5.91
N VAL A 325 17.09 -7.24 4.73
CA VAL A 325 16.71 -6.07 3.94
C VAL A 325 15.78 -6.52 2.83
N VAL A 326 14.52 -6.08 2.88
CA VAL A 326 13.51 -6.35 1.85
C VAL A 326 13.38 -5.11 0.96
N LEU A 327 13.75 -5.26 -0.30
CA LEU A 327 13.73 -4.18 -1.28
C LEU A 327 12.48 -4.29 -2.13
N ILE A 328 11.59 -3.31 -1.96
CA ILE A 328 10.35 -3.23 -2.73
C ILE A 328 10.70 -2.74 -4.15
N GLY A 329 10.13 -3.38 -5.17
CA GLY A 329 10.45 -3.06 -6.57
C GLY A 329 9.50 -2.05 -7.20
N ASP A 330 9.80 -1.69 -8.44
CA ASP A 330 8.91 -0.89 -9.30
C ASP A 330 7.62 -1.64 -9.65
N TYR A 331 7.67 -2.99 -9.66
CA TYR A 331 6.51 -3.82 -9.93
C TYR A 331 5.39 -3.57 -8.92
N ASP A 332 5.74 -3.51 -7.63
CA ASP A 332 4.81 -3.18 -6.55
C ASP A 332 4.19 -1.80 -6.72
N PHE A 333 4.98 -0.81 -7.15
CA PHE A 333 4.47 0.54 -7.43
C PHE A 333 3.46 0.56 -8.56
N ARG A 334 3.76 -0.13 -9.66
CA ARG A 334 2.87 -0.19 -10.82
C ARG A 334 1.50 -0.75 -10.42
N MET A 335 1.47 -1.67 -9.46
CA MET A 335 0.25 -2.29 -8.98
C MET A 335 -0.50 -1.45 -7.93
N SER A 336 0.19 -0.89 -6.93
CA SER A 336 -0.49 -0.20 -5.82
C SER A 336 -0.64 1.31 -6.01
N GLN A 337 0.26 1.94 -6.78
CA GLN A 337 0.50 3.39 -6.86
C GLN A 337 0.76 4.09 -5.50
N ASP A 338 0.79 3.33 -4.40
CA ASP A 338 0.95 3.81 -3.03
C ASP A 338 1.73 2.76 -2.22
N TYR A 339 2.99 3.06 -1.94
CA TYR A 339 3.85 2.22 -1.12
C TYR A 339 3.43 2.16 0.33
N ASN A 340 2.81 3.21 0.87
CA ASN A 340 2.36 3.21 2.25
C ASN A 340 1.25 2.18 2.42
N ARG A 341 0.28 2.17 1.51
CA ARG A 341 -0.79 1.18 1.52
C ARG A 341 -0.29 -0.25 1.32
N LEU A 342 0.76 -0.43 0.53
CA LEU A 342 1.38 -1.72 0.30
C LEU A 342 2.11 -2.24 1.56
N VAL A 343 2.90 -1.38 2.22
CA VAL A 343 3.60 -1.71 3.47
C VAL A 343 2.63 -1.86 4.65
N GLU A 344 1.58 -1.04 4.70
CA GLU A 344 0.51 -1.13 5.69
C GLU A 344 -0.49 -2.25 5.40
N SER A 345 -0.34 -2.96 4.28
CA SER A 345 -1.18 -4.09 3.99
C SER A 345 -1.06 -5.11 5.12
N LEU A 346 -2.23 -5.60 5.57
CA LEU A 346 -2.34 -6.46 6.73
C LEU A 346 -1.43 -7.69 6.62
N LEU A 347 -1.27 -8.22 5.40
CA LEU A 347 -0.43 -9.38 5.10
C LEU A 347 1.06 -9.09 5.34
N VAL A 348 1.60 -8.00 4.80
CA VAL A 348 3.01 -7.63 4.99
C VAL A 348 3.31 -7.45 6.47
N ARG A 349 2.42 -6.74 7.18
CA ARG A 349 2.56 -6.51 8.61
C ARG A 349 2.50 -7.82 9.41
N GLN A 350 1.51 -8.68 9.15
CA GLN A 350 1.37 -9.96 9.85
C GLN A 350 2.57 -10.87 9.64
N THR A 351 3.03 -11.03 8.39
CA THR A 351 4.19 -11.88 8.09
C THR A 351 5.46 -11.39 8.78
N ILE A 352 5.71 -10.08 8.77
CA ILE A 352 6.90 -9.49 9.40
C ILE A 352 6.79 -9.52 10.93
N GLN A 353 5.61 -9.28 11.49
CA GLN A 353 5.38 -9.33 12.95
C GLN A 353 5.63 -10.71 13.56
N CYS A 354 5.47 -11.78 12.78
CA CYS A 354 5.80 -13.14 13.25
C CYS A 354 7.30 -13.40 13.39
N ILE A 355 8.16 -12.54 12.81
CA ILE A 355 9.62 -12.70 12.83
C ILE A 355 10.20 -11.75 13.87
N THR A 356 10.34 -12.24 15.09
CA THR A 356 10.81 -11.45 16.24
C THR A 356 12.31 -11.60 16.53
N HIS A 357 12.96 -12.57 15.89
CA HIS A 357 14.34 -12.96 16.14
C HIS A 357 15.34 -12.35 15.14
N THR A 358 14.94 -11.41 14.28
CA THR A 358 15.82 -10.79 13.27
C THR A 358 15.38 -9.36 12.99
N ASN A 359 16.31 -8.44 12.74
CA ASN A 359 15.96 -7.08 12.35
C ASN A 359 15.55 -7.03 10.89
N ILE A 360 14.31 -6.64 10.61
CA ILE A 360 13.81 -6.50 9.24
C ILE A 360 13.79 -5.03 8.85
N VAL A 361 14.43 -4.70 7.73
CA VAL A 361 14.47 -3.36 7.13
C VAL A 361 13.74 -3.41 5.80
N ILE A 362 12.64 -2.67 5.69
CA ILE A 362 11.93 -2.52 4.42
C ILE A 362 12.42 -1.25 3.72
N CYS A 363 12.95 -1.42 2.52
CA CYS A 363 13.47 -0.34 1.70
C CYS A 363 12.50 -0.05 0.55
N ILE A 364 12.00 1.18 0.52
CA ILE A 364 11.14 1.71 -0.54
C ILE A 364 12.05 2.38 -1.58
N PRO A 365 11.90 2.10 -2.88
CA PRO A 365 12.74 2.70 -3.91
C PRO A 365 12.48 4.20 -3.99
N THR A 366 13.53 4.92 -4.37
CA THR A 366 13.53 6.38 -4.42
C THR A 366 13.24 6.81 -5.85
N PHE A 367 12.16 7.54 -6.04
CA PHE A 367 11.76 8.03 -7.36
C PHE A 367 12.39 9.39 -7.63
N ARG A 368 12.93 9.54 -8.83
CA ARG A 368 13.39 10.83 -9.32
C ARG A 368 12.25 11.49 -10.09
N CYS A 369 11.64 12.52 -9.51
CA CYS A 369 10.54 13.27 -10.14
C CYS A 369 11.06 14.24 -11.21
N ALA A 370 11.62 13.73 -12.32
CA ALA A 370 12.32 14.45 -13.41
C ALA A 370 13.85 14.56 -13.28
N LYS A 371 14.53 14.77 -14.41
CA LYS A 371 16.01 14.75 -14.53
C LYS A 371 16.70 15.76 -13.58
N ASP A 372 16.03 16.86 -13.26
CA ASP A 372 16.61 17.99 -12.55
C ASP A 372 16.00 18.24 -11.15
N THR A 373 15.26 17.28 -10.59
CA THR A 373 14.68 17.44 -9.25
C THR A 373 15.39 16.64 -8.18
N ASN A 374 15.21 17.11 -6.94
CA ASN A 374 15.75 16.51 -5.73
C ASN A 374 15.26 15.06 -5.57
N ILE A 375 16.17 14.17 -5.17
CA ILE A 375 15.87 12.79 -4.80
C ILE A 375 15.20 12.82 -3.41
N PHE A 376 13.96 12.34 -3.33
CA PHE A 376 13.26 12.24 -2.05
C PHE A 376 13.48 10.86 -1.42
N ASN A 377 14.35 10.79 -0.42
CA ASN A 377 14.56 9.58 0.39
C ASN A 377 13.60 9.61 1.60
N ARG A 378 12.50 8.84 1.56
CA ARG A 378 11.67 8.62 2.75
C ARG A 378 12.15 7.39 3.51
N LYS A 379 12.76 7.61 4.68
CA LYS A 379 13.01 6.55 5.67
C LYS A 379 11.77 6.35 6.52
N ARG A 380 11.15 5.17 6.47
CA ARG A 380 10.06 4.80 7.37
C ARG A 380 10.56 3.71 8.31
N ARG A 381 10.65 4.01 9.62
CA ARG A 381 10.87 3.00 10.65
C ARG A 381 9.51 2.41 10.99
N LEU A 382 9.31 1.12 10.74
CA LEU A 382 8.23 0.38 11.34
C LEU A 382 8.70 0.06 12.77
N PHE A 383 8.17 0.80 13.74
CA PHE A 383 8.31 0.41 15.14
C PHE A 383 7.38 -0.79 15.34
N LEU A 384 7.98 -1.96 15.56
CA LEU A 384 7.28 -3.19 15.95
C LEU A 384 7.00 -3.19 17.44
#